data_AF-A0A2T2RVU6-F1
#
_entry.id   AF-A0A2T2RVU6-F1
#
_cell.length_a   1.000
_cell.length_b   1.000
_cell.length_c   1.000
_cell.angle_alpha   90.00
_cell.angle_beta   90.00
_cell.angle_gamma   90.00
#
_symmetry.space_group_name_H-M   'P 1'
#
loop_
_entity.id
_entity.type
_entity.pdbx_description
1 polymer ?
#
loop_
_entity_poly.entity_id
_entity_poly.type
_entity_poly.pdbx_seq_one_letter_code
_entity_poly.pdbx_strand_id
1 'polypeptide(L)'
;MLHLLYIVAFTIIAFIAVSNLIRSLVSLGTEVRRPSSADRKRSSEKPSFSRSGSAQHPELLDESGKPTDEPLLVMRSVDVEEARGQLDALYNNSPGSNKENSEES
;
A
#
# COMPACT_ATOMS: atom_id res chain seq x y z
N MET A 1 -28.33 -22.98 -32.22
CA MET A 1 -26.93 -23.41 -32.48
C MET A 1 -25.88 -22.38 -32.06
N LEU A 2 -26.05 -21.07 -32.28
CA LEU A 2 -25.08 -20.02 -31.82
C LEU A 2 -24.97 -19.85 -30.30
N HIS A 3 -25.96 -20.34 -29.54
CA HIS A 3 -25.99 -20.22 -28.07
C HIS A 3 -24.82 -20.93 -27.39
N LEU A 4 -24.37 -22.07 -27.91
CA LEU A 4 -23.21 -22.79 -27.39
C LEU A 4 -21.94 -21.95 -27.52
N LEU A 5 -21.78 -21.24 -28.64
CA LEU A 5 -20.67 -20.32 -28.87
C LEU A 5 -20.72 -19.13 -27.88
N TYR A 6 -21.91 -18.58 -27.61
CA TYR A 6 -22.06 -17.51 -26.60
C TYR A 6 -21.68 -17.96 -25.20
N ILE A 7 -22.06 -19.18 -24.80
CA ILE A 7 -21.68 -19.72 -23.49
C ILE A 7 -20.15 -19.85 -23.41
N VAL A 8 -19.50 -20.39 -24.46
CA VAL A 8 -18.04 -20.53 -24.50
C VAL A 8 -17.34 -19.16 -24.48
N ALA A 9 -17.80 -18.19 -25.26
CA ALA A 9 -17.23 -16.84 -25.25
C ALA A 9 -17.39 -16.16 -23.88
N PHE A 10 -18.57 -16.30 -23.27
CA PHE A 10 -18.87 -15.76 -21.95
C PHE A 10 -18.00 -16.38 -20.86
N THR A 11 -17.77 -17.71 -20.86
CA THR A 11 -16.90 -18.34 -19.86
C THR A 11 -15.46 -17.87 -19.96
N ILE A 12 -14.94 -17.68 -21.18
CA ILE A 12 -13.60 -17.15 -21.40
C ILE A 12 -13.48 -15.72 -20.83
N ILE A 13 -14.43 -14.84 -21.17
CA ILE A 13 -14.43 -13.45 -20.69
C ILE A 13 -14.58 -13.41 -19.16
N ALA A 14 -15.50 -14.20 -18.60
CA ALA A 14 -15.74 -14.27 -17.16
C ALA A 14 -14.48 -14.75 -16.41
N PHE A 15 -13.79 -15.77 -16.92
CA PHE A 15 -12.56 -16.26 -16.29
C PHE A 15 -11.45 -15.21 -16.31
N ILE A 16 -11.27 -14.49 -17.43
CA ILE A 16 -10.32 -13.37 -17.53
C ILE A 16 -10.68 -12.28 -16.51
N ALA A 17 -11.95 -11.88 -16.44
CA ALA A 17 -12.41 -10.84 -15.52
C ALA A 17 -12.20 -11.22 -14.05
N VAL A 18 -12.58 -12.44 -13.66
CA VAL A 18 -12.37 -12.94 -12.29
C VAL A 18 -10.89 -13.02 -11.95
N SER A 19 -10.04 -13.51 -12.87
CA SER A 19 -8.60 -13.56 -12.64
C SER A 19 -7.99 -12.15 -12.47
N ASN A 20 -8.47 -11.17 -13.23
CA ASN A 20 -8.05 -9.78 -13.11
C ASN A 20 -8.53 -9.16 -11.79
N LEU A 21 -9.76 -9.45 -11.38
CA LEU A 21 -10.31 -9.02 -10.09
C LEU A 21 -9.51 -9.58 -8.92
N ILE A 22 -9.20 -10.88 -8.92
CA ILE A 22 -8.40 -11.52 -7.87
C ILE A 22 -7.01 -10.88 -7.81
N ARG A 23 -6.34 -10.65 -8.96
CA ARG A 23 -5.04 -9.97 -9.01
C ARG A 23 -5.13 -8.55 -8.45
N SER A 24 -6.15 -7.79 -8.83
CA SER A 24 -6.41 -6.44 -8.32
C SER A 24 -6.64 -6.44 -6.80
N LEU A 25 -7.44 -7.38 -6.30
CA LEU A 25 -7.75 -7.53 -4.88
C LEU A 25 -6.53 -7.96 -4.06
N VAL A 26 -5.72 -8.89 -4.56
CA VAL A 26 -4.47 -9.31 -3.91
C VAL A 26 -3.48 -8.16 -3.89
N SER A 27 -3.30 -7.45 -5.01
CA SER A 27 -2.43 -6.27 -5.09
C SER A 27 -2.87 -5.20 -4.09
N LEU A 28 -4.15 -4.86 -4.07
CA LEU A 28 -4.71 -3.86 -3.15
C LEU A 28 -4.60 -4.30 -1.69
N GLY A 29 -4.84 -5.58 -1.38
CA GLY A 29 -4.70 -6.14 -0.04
C GLY A 29 -3.26 -6.13 0.47
N THR A 30 -2.27 -6.30 -0.41
CA THR A 30 -0.86 -6.14 -0.05
C THR A 30 -0.43 -4.68 0.07
N GLU A 31 -1.08 -3.77 -0.66
CA GLU A 31 -0.77 -2.33 -0.66
C GLU A 31 -1.30 -1.63 0.60
N VAL A 32 -2.41 -2.08 1.19
CA VAL A 32 -2.87 -1.59 2.51
C VAL A 32 -1.88 -1.94 3.64
N ARG A 33 -1.04 -2.96 3.47
CA ARG A 33 -0.02 -3.36 4.46
C ARG A 33 1.37 -2.77 4.20
N ARG A 34 1.58 -2.05 3.09
CA ARG A 34 2.87 -1.43 2.78
C ARG A 34 2.66 0.08 2.64
N PRO A 35 3.18 0.93 3.53
CA PRO A 35 3.18 2.36 3.28
C PRO A 35 3.87 2.62 1.93
N SER A 36 3.08 3.19 1.03
CA SER A 36 3.39 3.57 -0.34
C SER A 36 4.83 4.07 -0.51
N SER A 37 5.67 3.22 -1.11
CA SER A 37 6.76 3.71 -1.95
C SER A 37 6.26 3.67 -3.39
N ALA A 38 5.34 4.58 -3.69
CA ALA A 38 4.94 4.88 -5.05
C ALA A 38 6.19 5.29 -5.84
N ASP A 39 6.61 4.47 -6.81
CA ASP A 39 7.06 4.95 -8.12
C ASP A 39 7.58 3.80 -9.01
N ARG A 40 6.80 3.41 -10.03
CA ARG A 40 7.17 3.53 -11.46
C ARG A 40 6.32 2.65 -12.38
N LYS A 41 5.36 3.33 -13.00
CA LYS A 41 5.02 3.36 -14.44
C LYS A 41 5.17 2.09 -15.29
N ARG A 42 4.04 1.79 -15.94
CA ARG A 42 3.96 1.25 -17.31
C ARG A 42 4.92 1.97 -18.26
N SER A 43 5.84 1.23 -18.89
CA SER A 43 6.21 1.40 -20.29
C SER A 43 7.03 0.20 -20.76
N SER A 44 6.61 -0.36 -21.89
CA SER A 44 7.38 -1.22 -22.76
C SER A 44 8.77 -0.67 -23.05
N GLU A 45 9.81 -1.40 -22.68
CA GLU A 45 11.06 -1.67 -23.44
C GLU A 45 12.09 -2.25 -22.47
N LYS A 46 12.71 -3.37 -22.85
CA LYS A 46 13.88 -3.89 -22.14
C LYS A 46 15.00 -2.84 -22.29
N PRO A 47 15.76 -2.56 -21.23
CA PRO A 47 17.12 -3.08 -21.26
C PRO A 47 17.58 -3.65 -19.92
N SER A 48 18.56 -4.51 -20.07
CA SER A 48 19.33 -5.21 -19.06
C SER A 48 20.08 -4.27 -18.09
N PHE A 49 20.34 -4.80 -16.88
CA PHE A 49 21.35 -4.34 -15.91
C PHE A 49 21.19 -2.94 -15.30
N SER A 50 20.52 -2.89 -14.15
CA SER A 50 21.16 -2.40 -12.93
C SER A 50 20.37 -2.90 -11.73
N ARG A 51 21.02 -3.69 -10.87
CA ARG A 51 20.64 -3.83 -9.47
C ARG A 51 20.74 -2.45 -8.84
N SER A 52 19.74 -1.61 -9.04
CA SER A 52 19.51 -0.46 -8.17
C SER A 52 18.91 -1.03 -6.90
N GLY A 53 19.76 -1.70 -6.11
CA GLY A 53 19.48 -1.86 -4.69
C GLY A 53 19.32 -0.45 -4.18
N SER A 54 18.07 -0.07 -3.89
CA SER A 54 17.82 1.00 -2.94
C SER A 54 18.77 0.73 -1.78
N ALA A 55 19.66 1.66 -1.47
CA ALA A 55 20.47 1.57 -0.28
C ALA A 55 19.50 1.61 0.90
N GLN A 56 18.98 0.44 1.29
CA GLN A 56 18.15 0.28 2.47
C GLN A 56 19.07 0.64 3.62
N HIS A 57 18.74 1.75 4.30
CA HIS A 57 19.47 2.16 5.49
C HIS A 57 19.50 0.96 6.45
N PRO A 58 20.66 0.62 7.04
CA PRO A 58 20.79 -0.59 7.87
C PRO A 58 19.88 -0.57 9.10
N GLU A 59 19.40 0.62 9.50
CA GLU A 59 18.40 0.81 10.57
C GLU A 59 17.01 0.28 10.21
N LEU A 60 16.74 0.02 8.93
CA LEU A 60 15.47 -0.54 8.44
C LEU A 60 15.55 -2.06 8.26
N LEU A 61 16.58 -2.71 8.80
CA LEU A 61 16.76 -4.16 8.76
C LEU A 61 16.63 -4.75 10.17
N ASP A 62 15.92 -5.87 10.28
CA ASP A 62 15.85 -6.65 11.51
C ASP A 62 17.19 -7.35 11.82
N GLU A 63 17.29 -8.01 12.98
CA GLU A 63 18.48 -8.78 13.38
C GLU A 63 18.86 -9.88 12.37
N SER A 64 17.92 -10.29 11.51
CA SER A 64 18.12 -11.27 10.44
C SER A 64 18.40 -10.64 9.06
N GLY A 65 18.57 -9.32 8.98
CA GLY A 65 18.88 -8.59 7.76
C GLY A 65 17.70 -8.45 6.80
N LYS A 66 16.47 -8.65 7.26
CA LYS A 66 15.26 -8.47 6.44
C LYS A 66 14.70 -7.05 6.66
N PRO A 67 14.09 -6.44 5.64
CA PRO A 67 13.43 -5.14 5.80
C PRO A 67 12.34 -5.20 6.88
N THR A 68 12.38 -4.27 7.83
CA THR A 68 11.35 -4.12 8.86
C THR A 68 10.23 -3.20 8.35
N ASP A 69 8.97 -3.57 8.59
CA ASP A 69 7.77 -2.80 8.20
C ASP A 69 7.43 -1.70 9.24
N GLU A 70 8.36 -1.34 10.13
CA GLU A 70 8.12 -0.35 11.17
C GLU A 70 8.28 1.08 10.65
N PRO A 71 7.45 2.03 11.12
CA PRO A 71 7.59 3.43 10.72
C PRO A 71 8.92 3.98 11.24
N LEU A 72 9.66 4.67 10.37
CA LEU A 72 10.95 5.29 10.71
C LEU A 72 10.79 6.28 11.88
N LEU A 73 11.31 5.92 13.06
CA LEU A 73 11.28 6.78 14.25
C LEU A 73 12.54 7.65 14.29
N VAL A 74 12.40 8.94 14.03
CA VAL A 74 13.50 9.91 14.13
C VAL A 74 13.35 10.71 15.43
N MET A 75 14.32 10.59 16.34
CA MET A 75 14.36 11.40 17.56
C MET A 75 14.69 12.86 17.20
N ARG A 76 13.80 13.80 17.57
CA ARG A 76 14.01 15.24 17.43
C ARG A 76 13.89 15.93 18.79
N SER A 77 14.70 16.96 19.03
CA SER A 77 14.50 17.87 20.16
C SER A 77 13.41 18.87 19.80
N VAL A 78 12.25 18.75 20.42
CA VAL A 78 11.10 19.66 20.24
C VAL A 78 10.66 20.20 21.60
N ASP A 79 10.05 21.38 21.60
CA ASP A 79 9.43 21.95 22.80
C ASP A 79 8.15 21.19 23.18
N VAL A 80 7.76 21.26 24.45
CA VAL A 80 6.60 20.52 24.98
C VAL A 80 5.30 20.86 24.25
N GLU A 81 5.12 22.14 23.90
CA GLU A 81 3.91 22.61 23.23
C GLU A 81 3.81 22.09 21.79
N GLU A 82 4.95 22.05 21.08
CA GLU A 82 5.02 21.48 19.73
C GLU A 82 4.78 19.98 19.74
N ALA A 83 5.35 19.26 20.72
CA ALA A 83 5.12 17.83 20.90
C ALA A 83 3.63 17.53 21.13
N ARG A 84 2.96 18.34 21.95
CA ARG A 84 1.51 18.23 22.19
C ARG A 84 0.72 18.45 20.90
N GLY A 85 1.02 19.52 20.16
CA GLY A 85 0.35 19.82 18.90
C GLY A 85 0.52 18.70 17.85
N GLN A 86 1.71 18.10 17.76
CA GLN A 86 1.98 16.99 16.85
C GLN A 86 1.20 15.72 17.22
N LEU A 87 1.05 15.44 18.53
CA LEU A 87 0.24 14.33 19.03
C LEU A 87 -1.24 14.52 18.73
N ASP A 88 -1.78 15.71 18.96
CA ASP A 88 -3.18 16.03 18.65
C ASP A 88 -3.46 15.91 17.14
N ALA A 89 -2.52 16.34 16.29
CA ALA A 89 -2.62 16.17 14.84
C ALA A 89 -2.63 14.69 14.42
N LEU A 90 -1.81 13.84 15.05
CA LEU A 90 -1.81 12.40 14.79
C LEU A 90 -3.11 11.74 15.24
N TYR A 91 -3.66 12.14 16.38
CA TYR A 91 -4.94 11.64 16.89
C TYR A 91 -6.09 11.93 15.93
N ASN A 92 -6.21 13.19 15.48
CA ASN A 92 -7.29 13.61 14.58
C ASN A 92 -7.21 12.95 13.21
N ASN A 93 -6.00 12.72 12.70
CA ASN A 93 -5.77 12.06 11.41
C ASN A 93 -5.85 10.52 11.47
N SER A 94 -6.05 9.94 12.66
CA SER A 94 -6.18 8.49 12.82
C SER A 94 -7.47 7.98 12.17
N PRO A 95 -7.41 6.90 11.36
CA PRO A 95 -8.59 6.28 10.77
C PRO A 95 -9.46 5.63 11.87
N GLY A 96 -10.31 6.44 12.51
CA GLY A 96 -11.16 6.02 13.64
C GLY A 96 -11.67 7.17 14.50
N SER A 97 -11.01 8.34 14.49
CA SER A 97 -11.37 9.50 15.35
C SER A 97 -12.70 10.15 14.97
N ASN A 98 -13.12 10.03 13.70
CA ASN A 98 -14.29 10.76 13.17
C ASN A 98 -15.65 10.19 13.62
N LYS A 99 -15.67 9.12 14.44
CA LYS A 99 -16.91 8.50 14.92
C LYS A 99 -17.43 9.07 16.24
N GLU A 100 -16.58 9.68 17.06
CA GLU A 100 -16.99 10.19 18.39
C GLU A 100 -17.62 11.59 18.33
N ASN A 101 -17.38 12.37 17.27
CA ASN A 101 -17.83 13.77 17.19
C ASN A 101 -19.16 13.97 16.43
N SER A 102 -19.87 12.89 16.08
CA SER A 102 -21.10 12.95 15.26
C SER A 102 -22.39 12.61 16.03
N GLU A 103 -22.32 12.32 17.34
CA GLU A 103 -23.49 11.92 18.15
C GLU A 103 -24.05 13.04 19.06
N GLU A 104 -23.57 14.28 18.93
CA GLU A 104 -24.08 15.42 19.70
C GLU A 104 -24.51 16.56 18.76
N SER A 105 -25.70 16.43 18.15
CA SER A 105 -26.45 17.51 17.50
C SER A 105 -27.94 17.19 17.43
#